data_AF-A0A5B7HK99-F1
#
_entry.id   AF-A0A5B7HK99-F1
#
_cell.length_a   1.000
_cell.length_b   1.000
_cell.length_c   1.000
_cell.angle_alpha   90.00
_cell.angle_beta   90.00
_cell.angle_gamma   90.00
#
_symmetry.space_group_name_H-M   'P 1'
#
loop_
_entity.id
_entity.type
_entity.pdbx_description
1 polymer ?
#
loop_
_entity_poly.entity_id
_entity_poly.type
_entity_poly.pdbx_seq_one_letter_code
_entity_poly.pdbx_strand_id
1 'polypeptide(L)'
;MLRRHFGSVFQAEVYREQLKGRTHQQGESLPQLTQAVESLVHHVYPVVPEEMVTLLYRDAFIDALEDQQVAIYVKQAPPADVQQALARAMEFEAFLYTIAAL
;
A
#
# COMPACT_ATOMS: atom_id res chain seq x y z
N MET A 1 -9.60 30.80 -15.13
CA MET A 1 -8.59 29.76 -14.80
C MET A 1 -8.82 29.05 -13.45
N LEU A 2 -9.78 29.44 -12.60
CA LEU A 2 -10.03 28.75 -11.31
C LEU A 2 -10.54 27.30 -11.43
N ARG A 3 -11.33 26.96 -12.47
CA ARG A 3 -11.96 25.63 -12.58
C ARG A 3 -10.97 24.47 -12.74
N ARG A 4 -9.83 24.71 -13.39
CA ARG A 4 -8.85 23.65 -13.70
C ARG A 4 -7.99 23.30 -12.48
N HIS A 5 -7.69 24.29 -11.63
CA HIS A 5 -6.95 24.09 -10.37
C HIS A 5 -7.86 23.57 -9.23
N PHE A 6 -9.13 24.02 -9.18
CA PHE A 6 -10.09 23.48 -8.21
C PHE A 6 -10.35 21.98 -8.41
N GLY A 7 -10.44 21.54 -9.68
CA GLY A 7 -10.65 20.13 -10.00
C GLY A 7 -9.48 19.23 -9.56
N SER A 8 -8.24 19.65 -9.79
CA SER A 8 -7.06 18.85 -9.47
C SER A 8 -6.79 18.76 -7.96
N VAL A 9 -6.99 19.86 -7.21
CA VAL A 9 -6.79 19.87 -5.75
C VAL A 9 -7.87 19.04 -5.05
N PHE A 10 -9.13 19.20 -5.44
CA PHE A 10 -10.22 18.39 -4.90
C PHE A 10 -10.03 16.90 -5.19
N GLN A 11 -9.57 16.54 -6.41
CA GLN A 11 -9.22 15.15 -6.74
C GLN A 11 -8.10 14.62 -5.84
N ALA A 12 -7.02 15.37 -5.64
CA ALA A 12 -5.92 14.94 -4.77
C ALA A 12 -6.35 14.74 -3.31
N GLU A 13 -7.27 15.57 -2.78
CA GLU A 13 -7.85 15.38 -1.45
C GLU A 13 -8.70 14.09 -1.38
N VAL A 14 -9.52 13.82 -2.39
CA VAL A 14 -10.31 12.58 -2.47
C VAL A 14 -9.40 11.35 -2.46
N TYR A 15 -8.34 11.34 -3.28
CA TYR A 15 -7.38 10.23 -3.31
C TYR A 15 -6.61 10.09 -2.00
N ARG A 16 -6.34 11.19 -1.29
CA ARG A 16 -5.69 11.17 0.02
C ARG A 16 -6.59 10.53 1.08
N GLU A 17 -7.88 10.85 1.09
CA GLU A 17 -8.82 10.22 2.01
C GLU A 17 -9.04 8.73 1.67
N GLN A 18 -9.09 8.39 0.38
CA GLN A 18 -9.12 6.98 -0.06
C GLN A 18 -7.87 6.21 0.37
N LEU A 19 -6.68 6.82 0.27
CA LEU A 19 -5.43 6.22 0.70
C LEU A 19 -5.40 5.99 2.22
N LYS A 20 -5.87 6.97 3.02
CA LYS A 20 -5.96 6.82 4.49
C LYS A 20 -6.94 5.73 4.92
N GLY A 21 -8.06 5.61 4.22
CA GLY A 21 -9.06 4.59 4.49
C GLY A 21 -8.77 3.25 3.82
N ARG A 22 -7.63 3.11 3.14
CA ARG A 22 -7.30 1.90 2.41
C ARG A 22 -6.87 0.80 3.38
N THR A 23 -7.65 -0.26 3.44
CA THR A 23 -7.33 -1.50 4.16
C THR A 23 -7.50 -2.68 3.22
N HIS A 24 -6.73 -3.75 3.41
CA HIS A 24 -6.83 -5.00 2.68
C HIS A 24 -8.27 -5.52 2.68
N GLN A 25 -8.81 -5.86 1.51
CA GLN A 25 -10.21 -6.28 1.38
C GLN A 25 -10.34 -7.81 1.46
N GLN A 26 -11.50 -8.29 1.92
CA GLN A 26 -11.78 -9.72 1.93
C GLN A 26 -11.74 -10.30 0.50
N GLY A 27 -10.91 -11.32 0.29
CA GLY A 27 -10.74 -11.97 -1.02
C GLY A 27 -9.82 -11.21 -1.99
N GLU A 28 -9.27 -10.07 -1.57
CA GLU A 28 -8.21 -9.38 -2.31
C GLU A 28 -6.87 -10.09 -2.10
N SER A 29 -6.09 -10.25 -3.15
CA SER A 29 -4.71 -10.74 -3.04
C SER A 29 -3.74 -9.62 -2.70
N LEU A 30 -2.63 -9.93 -2.03
CA LEU A 30 -1.58 -8.95 -1.72
C LEU A 30 -1.06 -8.18 -2.96
N PRO A 31 -0.85 -8.79 -4.13
CA PRO A 31 -0.47 -8.05 -5.34
C PRO A 31 -1.55 -7.05 -5.81
N GLN A 32 -2.83 -7.38 -5.67
CA GLN A 32 -3.94 -6.46 -5.99
C GLN A 32 -3.96 -5.27 -5.01
N LEU A 33 -3.72 -5.54 -3.72
CA LEU A 33 -3.57 -4.49 -2.71
C LEU A 33 -2.42 -3.54 -3.07
N THR A 34 -1.25 -4.07 -3.44
CA THR A 34 -0.10 -3.26 -3.88
C THR A 34 -0.46 -2.39 -5.08
N GLN A 35 -1.08 -2.95 -6.13
CA GLN A 35 -1.45 -2.19 -7.32
C GLN A 35 -2.47 -1.07 -7.01
N ALA A 36 -3.42 -1.33 -6.11
CA ALA A 36 -4.38 -0.34 -5.67
C ALA A 36 -3.70 0.81 -4.89
N VAL A 37 -2.78 0.49 -3.99
CA VAL A 37 -2.00 1.48 -3.22
C VAL A 37 -1.12 2.33 -4.14
N GLU A 38 -0.40 1.70 -5.07
CA GLU A 38 0.41 2.40 -6.08
C GLU A 38 -0.44 3.39 -6.89
N SER A 39 -1.60 2.93 -7.35
CA SER A 39 -2.54 3.78 -8.09
C SER A 39 -2.99 4.97 -7.26
N LEU A 40 -3.37 4.78 -5.99
CA LEU A 40 -3.81 5.85 -5.10
C LEU A 40 -2.70 6.88 -4.85
N VAL A 41 -1.49 6.43 -4.49
CA VAL A 41 -0.37 7.33 -4.19
C VAL A 41 0.06 8.11 -5.45
N HIS A 42 0.04 7.50 -6.65
CA HIS A 42 0.34 8.20 -7.90
C HIS A 42 -0.62 9.37 -8.18
N HIS A 43 -1.91 9.22 -7.82
CA HIS A 43 -2.90 10.28 -7.98
C HIS A 43 -2.76 11.39 -6.93
N VAL A 44 -2.30 11.08 -5.71
CA VAL A 44 -2.07 12.09 -4.66
C VAL A 44 -0.80 12.90 -4.92
N TYR A 45 0.22 12.28 -5.53
CA TYR A 45 1.57 12.82 -5.64
C TYR A 45 2.14 12.72 -7.07
N PRO A 46 1.55 13.40 -8.07
CA PRO A 46 1.95 13.24 -9.47
C PRO A 46 3.35 13.79 -9.81
N VAL A 47 3.95 14.62 -8.94
CA VAL A 47 5.25 15.29 -9.17
C VAL A 47 6.16 15.18 -7.94
N VAL A 48 6.29 13.98 -7.37
CA VAL A 48 7.18 13.72 -6.23
C VAL A 48 8.41 12.94 -6.69
N PRO A 49 9.62 13.20 -6.13
CA PRO A 49 10.82 12.42 -6.46
C PRO A 49 10.62 10.93 -6.23
N GLU A 50 11.16 10.10 -7.12
CA GLU A 50 10.97 8.63 -7.13
C GLU A 50 11.34 7.96 -5.79
N GLU A 51 12.38 8.45 -5.12
CA GLU A 51 12.81 7.97 -3.80
C GLU A 51 11.71 8.17 -2.73
N MET A 52 11.05 9.32 -2.74
CA MET A 52 9.98 9.63 -1.79
C MET A 52 8.71 8.84 -2.10
N VAL A 53 8.41 8.65 -3.39
CA VAL A 53 7.27 7.83 -3.84
C VAL A 53 7.46 6.36 -3.41
N THR A 54 8.68 5.83 -3.52
CA THR A 54 9.02 4.47 -3.07
C THR A 54 8.71 4.26 -1.58
N LEU A 55 9.10 5.21 -0.74
CA LEU A 55 8.81 5.15 0.70
C LEU A 55 7.30 5.28 0.98
N LEU A 56 6.61 6.19 0.29
CA LEU A 56 5.17 6.37 0.42
C LEU A 56 4.38 5.12 0.02
N TYR A 57 4.75 4.46 -1.09
CA TYR A 57 4.13 3.21 -1.52
C TYR A 57 4.33 2.11 -0.48
N ARG A 58 5.56 1.96 0.02
CA ARG A 58 5.89 0.97 1.04
C ARG A 58 5.06 1.20 2.30
N ASP A 59 5.07 2.41 2.84
CA ASP A 59 4.40 2.72 4.11
C ASP A 59 2.88 2.58 3.97
N ALA A 60 2.30 3.09 2.88
CA ALA A 60 0.88 2.93 2.62
C ALA A 60 0.45 1.48 2.42
N PHE A 61 1.28 0.64 1.79
CA PHE A 61 1.01 -0.79 1.67
C PHE A 61 1.01 -1.47 3.05
N ILE A 62 2.03 -1.19 3.86
CA ILE A 62 2.16 -1.75 5.20
C ILE A 62 1.00 -1.33 6.11
N ASP A 63 0.58 -0.07 6.04
CA ASP A 63 -0.55 0.46 6.83
C ASP A 63 -1.90 -0.11 6.36
N ALA A 64 -2.00 -0.52 5.09
CA ALA A 64 -3.19 -1.15 4.55
C ALA A 64 -3.32 -2.64 4.91
N LEU A 65 -2.28 -3.28 5.45
CA LEU A 65 -2.37 -4.67 5.92
C LEU A 65 -3.30 -4.75 7.15
N GLU A 66 -4.42 -5.46 7.01
CA GLU A 66 -5.41 -5.63 8.10
C GLU A 66 -4.91 -6.62 9.15
N ASP A 67 -4.20 -7.67 8.72
CA ASP A 67 -3.64 -8.68 9.62
C ASP A 67 -2.41 -8.13 10.37
N GLN A 68 -2.57 -7.94 11.67
CA GLN A 68 -1.52 -7.42 12.54
C GLN A 68 -0.29 -8.31 12.60
N GLN A 69 -0.42 -9.64 12.45
CA GLN A 69 0.71 -10.56 12.45
C GLN A 69 1.54 -10.40 11.17
N VAL A 70 0.87 -10.26 10.02
CA VAL A 70 1.53 -9.95 8.74
C VAL A 70 2.26 -8.61 8.84
N ALA A 71 1.59 -7.57 9.35
CA ALA A 71 2.17 -6.24 9.50
C ALA A 71 3.40 -6.25 10.44
N ILE A 72 3.34 -6.98 11.56
CA ILE A 72 4.48 -7.14 12.47
C ILE A 72 5.63 -7.86 11.75
N TYR A 73 5.36 -8.96 11.05
CA TYR A 73 6.38 -9.73 10.32
C TYR A 73 7.11 -8.87 9.29
N VAL A 74 6.36 -8.10 8.49
CA VAL A 74 6.94 -7.18 7.50
C VAL A 74 7.80 -6.10 8.18
N LYS A 75 7.37 -5.55 9.33
CA LYS A 75 8.09 -4.49 10.06
C LYS A 75 9.34 -4.97 10.80
N GLN A 76 9.45 -6.25 11.16
CA GLN A 76 10.61 -6.79 11.90
C GLN A 76 11.93 -6.65 11.12
N ALA A 77 11.88 -6.73 9.80
CA ALA A 77 13.00 -6.43 8.93
C ALA A 77 12.56 -5.31 7.96
N PRO A 78 12.78 -4.03 8.28
CA PRO A 78 12.20 -2.93 7.52
C PRO A 78 12.49 -3.04 6.01
N PRO A 79 11.45 -3.16 5.15
CA PRO A 79 11.66 -3.28 3.72
C PRO A 79 12.15 -1.96 3.12
N ALA A 80 13.00 -2.04 2.09
CA ALA A 80 13.49 -0.83 1.41
C ALA A 80 12.42 -0.22 0.48
N ASP A 81 11.52 -1.07 -0.05
CA ASP A 81 10.52 -0.71 -1.05
C ASP A 81 9.26 -1.58 -0.90
N VAL A 82 8.22 -1.28 -1.69
CA VAL A 82 6.95 -2.01 -1.67
C VAL A 82 7.08 -3.46 -2.16
N GLN A 83 8.03 -3.77 -3.03
CA GLN A 83 8.23 -5.12 -3.56
C GLN A 83 8.81 -6.04 -2.50
N GLN A 84 9.76 -5.55 -1.69
CA GLN A 84 10.26 -6.27 -0.52
C GLN A 84 9.17 -6.45 0.54
N ALA A 85 8.32 -5.44 0.76
CA ALA A 85 7.19 -5.55 1.68
C ALA A 85 6.19 -6.62 1.21
N LEU A 86 5.85 -6.63 -0.08
CA LEU A 86 4.97 -7.62 -0.71
C LEU A 86 5.55 -9.03 -0.59
N ALA A 87 6.82 -9.22 -0.95
CA ALA A 87 7.48 -10.53 -0.88
C ALA A 87 7.45 -11.12 0.55
N ARG A 88 7.68 -10.27 1.56
CA ARG A 88 7.60 -10.66 2.98
C ARG A 88 6.19 -11.04 3.41
N ALA A 89 5.19 -10.25 2.99
CA ALA A 89 3.79 -10.56 3.31
C ALA A 89 3.37 -11.89 2.67
N MET A 90 3.74 -12.14 1.41
CA MET A 90 3.48 -13.41 0.71
C MET A 90 4.22 -14.60 1.34
N GLU A 91 5.46 -14.41 1.79
CA GLU A 91 6.21 -15.44 2.52
C GLU A 91 5.50 -15.85 3.81
N PHE A 92 4.99 -14.87 4.56
CA PHE A 92 4.23 -15.14 5.78
C PHE A 92 2.91 -15.89 5.49
N GLU A 93 2.14 -15.47 4.48
CA GLU A 93 0.94 -16.20 4.07
C GLU A 93 1.28 -17.66 3.70
N ALA A 94 2.36 -17.89 2.97
CA ALA A 94 2.82 -19.23 2.62
C ALA A 94 3.18 -20.09 3.85
N PHE A 95 3.80 -19.49 4.87
CA PHE A 95 4.06 -20.18 6.14
C PHE A 95 2.77 -20.56 6.86
N LEU A 96 1.77 -19.68 6.89
CA LEU A 96 0.47 -19.99 7.48
C LEU A 96 -0.21 -21.15 6.76
N TYR A 97 -0.22 -21.17 5.43
CA TYR A 97 -0.76 -22.29 4.66
C TYR A 97 -0.03 -23.60 4.96
N THR A 98 1.30 -23.56 5.10
CA THR A 98 2.10 -24.75 5.38
C THR A 98 1.81 -25.30 6.78
N ILE A 99 1.66 -24.44 7.78
CA ILE A 99 1.33 -24.85 9.15
C ILE A 99 -0.10 -25.38 9.24
N ALA A 100 -1.06 -24.74 8.56
CA ALA A 100 -2.46 -25.18 8.56
C ALA A 100 -2.68 -26.52 7.83
N ALA A 101 -1.73 -26.95 6.99
CA ALA A 101 -1.76 -28.22 6.29
C ALA A 101 -1.12 -29.38 7.07
N LEU A 102 -0.55 -29.13 8.26
CA LEU A 102 0.02 -30.13 9.17
C LEU A 102 -1.01 -30.58 10.22
#